data_AF-A0AA38L9I1-F1
#
_entry.id   AF-A0AA38L9I1-F1
#
_cell.length_a   1.000
_cell.length_b   1.000
_cell.length_c   1.000
_cell.angle_alpha   90.00
_cell.angle_beta   90.00
_cell.angle_gamma   90.00
#
_symmetry.space_group_name_H-M   'P 1'
#
loop_
_entity.id
_entity.type
_entity.pdbx_description
1 polymer ?
#
loop_
_entity_poly.entity_id
_entity_poly.type
_entity_poly.pdbx_seq_one_letter_code
_entity_poly.pdbx_strand_id
1 'polypeptide(L)' 'NQMWELVDLPPGKKSIGWKWIFNKKYKVDGSIEKHKARLVAKGYARQEGIDYDEAFAPTVKIKTIRVFCALAAQNGWKI' A
#
# COMPACT_ATOMS: atom_id res chain seq x y z
N ASN A 1 11.96 -5.83 15.43
CA ASN A 1 11.50 -4.96 14.32
C ASN A 1 10.28 -4.15 14.73
N GLN A 2 10.44 -3.28 15.74
CA GLN A 2 9.45 -2.31 16.22
C GLN A 2 9.56 -1.02 15.40
N MET A 3 9.21 -1.09 14.11
CA MET A 3 9.40 0.06 13.20
C MET A 3 8.14 0.93 13.08
N TRP A 4 6.96 0.41 13.47
CA TRP A 4 5.69 1.13 13.31
C TRP A 4 4.69 0.70 14.40
N GLU A 5 3.91 1.67 14.88
CA GLU A 5 2.78 1.49 15.79
C GLU A 5 1.53 2.04 15.11
N LEU A 6 0.42 1.30 15.21
CA LEU A 6 -0.85 1.77 14.69
C LEU A 6 -1.42 2.78 15.68
N VAL A 7 -1.51 4.04 15.26
CA VAL A 7 -2.06 5.14 16.08
C VAL A 7 -3.36 5.65 15.49
N ASP A 8 -4.24 6.14 16.38
CA ASP A 8 -5.47 6.79 15.97
C ASP A 8 -5.19 8.10 15.20
N LEU A 9 -6.11 8.47 14.31
CA LEU A 9 -5.98 9.70 13.54
C LEU A 9 -6.09 10.93 14.47
N PRO A 10 -5.10 11.84 14.48
CA PRO A 10 -5.14 13.00 15.36
C PRO A 10 -6.37 13.90 15.08
N PRO A 11 -6.91 14.59 16.11
CA PRO A 11 -8.05 15.49 15.95
C PRO A 11 -7.82 16.54 14.86
N GLY A 12 -8.78 16.69 13.95
CA GLY A 12 -8.72 17.67 12.86
C GLY A 12 -7.85 17.27 11.65
N LYS A 13 -7.23 16.08 11.66
CA LYS A 13 -6.53 15.53 10.49
C LYS A 13 -7.46 14.64 9.68
N LYS A 14 -7.23 14.56 8.36
CA LYS A 14 -7.90 13.62 7.45
C LYS A 14 -6.93 12.51 7.10
N SER A 15 -7.42 11.26 7.08
CA SER A 15 -6.61 10.14 6.64
C SER A 15 -6.24 10.29 5.17
N ILE A 16 -5.02 9.88 4.82
CA ILE A 16 -4.57 9.88 3.44
C ILE A 16 -5.24 8.69 2.75
N GLY A 17 -6.11 8.97 1.78
CA GLY A 17 -6.71 7.91 0.96
C GLY A 17 -5.64 7.13 0.20
N TRP A 18 -5.92 5.88 -0.14
CA TRP A 18 -5.01 5.04 -0.93
C TRP A 18 -5.68 4.58 -2.24
N LYS A 19 -4.88 4.13 -3.21
CA LYS A 19 -5.37 3.50 -4.45
C LYS A 19 -4.46 2.34 -4.88
N TRP A 20 -5.04 1.34 -5.52
CA TRP A 20 -4.29 0.30 -6.22
C TRP A 20 -3.99 0.73 -7.65
N ILE A 21 -2.75 0.46 -8.10
CA ILE A 21 -2.33 0.58 -9.49
C ILE A 21 -1.95 -0.81 -9.99
N PHE A 22 -2.64 -1.27 -11.03
CA PHE A 22 -2.42 -2.58 -11.66
C PHE A 22 -1.80 -2.39 -13.04
N ASN A 23 -0.62 -2.97 -13.26
CA ASN A 23 0.08 -2.96 -14.54
C ASN A 23 0.45 -4.39 -14.96
N LYS A 24 0.48 -4.66 -16.26
CA LYS A 24 1.04 -5.89 -16.84
C LYS A 24 2.42 -5.58 -17.40
N LYS A 25 3.42 -6.40 -17.07
CA LYS A 25 4.72 -6.41 -17.76
C LYS A 25 4.63 -7.44 -18.87
N TYR A 26 4.94 -7.03 -20.08
CA TYR A 26 4.95 -7.89 -21.26
C TYR A 26 6.39 -8.30 -21.60
N LYS A 27 6.55 -9.48 -22.17
CA LYS A 27 7.78 -9.95 -22.79
C LYS A 27 7.92 -9.35 -24.20
N VAL A 28 9.07 -9.55 -24.82
CA VAL A 28 9.35 -9.10 -26.20
C VAL A 28 8.39 -9.73 -27.21
N ASP A 29 7.92 -10.95 -26.96
CA ASP A 29 6.92 -11.66 -27.78
C ASP A 29 5.46 -11.20 -27.55
N GLY A 30 5.24 -10.20 -26.69
CA GLY A 30 3.90 -9.70 -26.35
C GLY A 30 3.13 -10.54 -25.33
N SER A 31 3.67 -11.66 -24.84
CA SER A 31 3.06 -12.44 -23.75
C SER A 31 3.22 -11.76 -22.39
N ILE A 32 2.33 -12.05 -21.44
CA ILE A 32 2.39 -11.45 -20.10
C ILE A 32 3.54 -12.10 -19.31
N GLU A 33 4.55 -11.32 -18.96
CA GLU A 33 5.63 -11.73 -18.07
C GLU A 33 5.19 -11.70 -16.61
N LYS A 34 4.50 -10.63 -16.18
CA LYS A 34 4.14 -10.43 -14.78
C LYS A 34 2.97 -9.47 -14.59
N HIS A 35 2.06 -9.83 -13.71
CA HIS A 35 1.07 -8.89 -13.14
C HIS A 35 1.72 -8.13 -11.96
N LYS A 36 1.69 -6.81 -12.02
CA LYS A 36 2.22 -5.92 -10.97
C LYS A 36 1.06 -5.16 -10.33
N ALA A 37 0.98 -5.19 -9.01
CA ALA A 37 0.06 -4.37 -8.23
C ALA A 37 0.88 -3.50 -7.27
N ARG A 38 0.53 -2.22 -7.15
CA ARG A 38 1.12 -1.30 -6.17
C ARG A 38 0.02 -0.59 -5.40
N LEU A 39 0.12 -0.58 -4.08
CA LEU A 39 -0.70 0.26 -3.22
C LEU A 39 0.01 1.60 -3.08
N VAL A 40 -0.66 2.69 -3.42
CA VAL A 40 -0.09 4.04 -3.42
C VAL A 40 -1.00 4.98 -2.66
N ALA A 41 -0.42 5.80 -1.78
CA ALA A 41 -1.12 6.90 -1.15
C ALA A 41 -1.59 7.92 -2.20
N LYS A 42 -2.87 8.31 -2.17
CA LYS A 42 -3.42 9.39 -2.99
C LYS A 42 -2.86 10.70 -2.43
N GLY A 43 -1.78 11.19 -3.03
CA GLY A 43 -0.97 12.33 -2.57
C GLY A 43 -1.64 13.71 -2.53
N TYR A 44 -2.96 13.82 -2.42
CA TYR A 44 -3.70 15.08 -2.27
C TYR A 44 -3.42 15.80 -0.93
N ALA A 45 -2.58 15.22 -0.07
CA ALA A 45 -2.14 15.78 1.21
C ALA A 45 -0.63 16.08 1.26
N ARG A 46 0.07 16.17 0.12
CA ARG A 46 1.48 16.53 0.09
C ARG A 46 1.64 18.05 0.08
N GLN A 47 2.08 18.58 1.21
CA GLN A 47 2.60 19.94 1.33
C GLN A 47 4.09 19.89 0.92
N GLU A 48 4.47 20.73 -0.04
CA GLU A 48 5.86 20.84 -0.50
C GLU A 48 6.76 21.26 0.69
N GLY A 49 7.83 20.50 0.97
CA GLY A 49 8.83 20.84 2.00
C GLY A 49 8.77 20.11 3.35
N ILE A 50 7.88 19.13 3.57
CA ILE A 50 7.85 18.33 4.82
C ILE A 50 8.23 16.86 4.57
N ASP A 51 7.62 16.21 3.58
CA ASP A 51 7.81 14.77 3.27
C ASP A 51 8.22 14.54 1.81
N TYR A 52 9.12 15.37 1.27
CA TYR A 52 9.49 15.31 -0.16
C TYR A 52 10.56 14.23 -0.45
N ASP A 53 11.38 13.87 0.54
CA ASP A 53 12.56 13.01 0.33
C ASP A 53 12.38 11.53 0.72
N GLU A 54 11.30 11.18 1.42
CA GLU A 54 11.05 9.80 1.86
C GLU A 54 9.98 9.09 1.00
N ALA A 55 10.42 8.61 -0.16
CA ALA A 55 9.64 7.66 -0.95
C ALA A 55 9.67 6.27 -0.28
N PHE A 56 8.90 6.08 0.81
CA PHE A 56 8.61 4.74 1.30
C PHE A 56 7.76 4.01 0.25
N ALA A 57 8.42 3.16 -0.54
CA ALA A 57 7.76 2.21 -1.43
C ALA A 57 7.78 0.82 -0.79
N PRO A 58 6.94 0.53 0.23
CA PRO A 58 6.88 -0.79 0.81
C PRO A 58 6.35 -1.76 -0.24
N THR A 59 7.23 -2.61 -0.77
CA THR A 59 6.81 -3.74 -1.60
C THR A 59 6.31 -4.83 -0.67
N VAL A 60 4.99 -4.89 -0.48
CA VAL A 60 4.38 -5.93 0.35
C VAL A 60 4.62 -7.30 -0.29
N LYS A 61 5.21 -8.22 0.46
CA LYS A 61 5.42 -9.61 0.01
C LYS A 61 4.07 -10.35 0.05
N ILE A 62 3.85 -11.27 -0.89
CA ILE A 62 2.61 -12.08 -0.96
C ILE A 62 2.30 -12.80 0.37
N LYS A 63 3.34 -13.19 1.12
CA LYS A 63 3.20 -13.80 2.46
C LYS A 63 2.50 -12.85 3.44
N THR A 64 2.87 -11.57 3.42
CA THR A 64 2.27 -10.53 4.27
C THR A 64 0.80 -10.33 3.92
N ILE A 65 0.44 -10.34 2.63
CA ILE A 65 -0.96 -10.26 2.18
C ILE A 65 -1.75 -11.46 2.71
N ARG A 66 -1.20 -12.68 2.63
CA ARG A 66 -1.87 -13.89 3.15
C ARG A 66 -2.10 -13.83 4.65
N VAL A 67 -1.11 -13.35 5.42
CA VAL A 67 -1.25 -13.18 6.87
C VAL A 67 -2.33 -12.15 7.19
N PHE A 68 -2.36 -11.02 6.46
CA PHE A 68 -3.39 -10.00 6.63
C PHE A 68 -4.80 -10.56 6.33
N CYS A 69 -4.96 -11.28 5.21
CA CYS A 69 -6.23 -11.92 4.88
C CYS A 69 -6.65 -12.97 5.92
N ALA A 70 -5.71 -13.75 6.45
CA ALA A 70 -5.98 -14.73 7.49
C ALA A 70 -6.44 -14.06 8.80
N LEU A 71 -5.77 -12.98 9.21
CA LEU A 71 -6.16 -12.18 10.37
C LEU A 71 -7.54 -11.55 10.18
N ALA A 72 -7.80 -10.97 9.02
CA ALA A 72 -9.09 -10.38 8.74
C ALA A 72 -10.22 -11.42 8.71
N ALA A 73 -9.98 -12.61 8.16
CA ALA A 73 -10.94 -13.72 8.23
C ALA A 73 -11.19 -14.20 9.67
N GLN A 74 -10.12 -14.31 10.48
CA GLN A 74 -10.23 -14.69 11.90
C GLN A 74 -11.03 -13.67 12.71
N ASN A 75 -10.86 -12.37 12.44
CA ASN A 75 -11.53 -11.29 13.14
C ASN A 75 -12.88 -10.89 12.51
N GLY A 76 -13.32 -11.59 11.47
CA GLY A 76 -14.58 -11.29 10.76
C GLY A 76 -14.59 -9.92 10.08
N TRP A 77 -13.42 -9.35 9.77
CA TRP A 77 -13.32 -8.08 9.09
C TRP A 77 -13.72 -8.22 7.63
N LYS A 78 -14.51 -7.27 7.12
CA LYS A 78 -14.79 -7.16 5.69
C LYS A 78 -13.52 -6.71 4.97
N ILE A 79 -13.02 -7.56 4.07
CA ILE A 79 -11.86 -7.31 3.20
C ILE A 79 -12.34 -6.91 1.81
#